data_AF-A0A0K3BHU3-F1
#
_entry.id   AF-A0A0K3BHU3-F1
#
_cell.length_a   1.000
_cell.length_b   1.000
_cell.length_c   1.000
_cell.angle_alpha   90.00
_cell.angle_beta   90.00
_cell.angle_gamma   90.00
#
_symmetry.space_group_name_H-M   'P 1'
#
loop_
_entity.id
_entity.type
_entity.pdbx_description
1 polymer ?
#
loop_
_entity_poly.entity_id
_entity_poly.type
_entity_poly.pdbx_seq_one_letter_code
_entity_poly.pdbx_strand_id
1 'polypeptide(L)'
;MNPELRYASGLLLPRGHGSLVNGVQRALSGSVHALALGGGYSVGPSEGRVVYFGRNRPEVHICIGEDDRQVSRRHGELKHWEGRWWLRNTGRRPIRLPRAQWLFADEEAVPLAEGYTPLLVPGSREREHLLEVFVTGTDGAKPVSRHTENTDPAHKYELIGDEKLVLAVLGQRYLLHDPSARPLTWEQVAAQLADLDKVTGWTAKKVAYKVNTVRGRLSSAGVPGLTREEVGEPVGNALNDNLLRELLRSTTLVPKDLEMLE
;
A
#
# COMPACT_ATOMS: atom_id res chain seq x y z
N MET A 1 -19.86 18.83 -16.41
CA MET A 1 -18.54 18.49 -16.99
C MET A 1 -18.37 19.30 -18.26
N ASN A 2 -17.29 20.08 -18.33
CA ASN A 2 -16.89 20.88 -19.51
C ASN A 2 -16.89 19.99 -20.77
N PRO A 3 -17.44 20.44 -21.92
CA PRO A 3 -17.33 19.72 -23.20
C PRO A 3 -15.92 19.24 -23.56
N GLU A 4 -14.87 19.98 -23.16
CA GLU A 4 -13.47 19.64 -23.39
C GLU A 4 -12.99 18.39 -22.63
N LEU A 5 -13.76 17.95 -21.62
CA LEU A 5 -13.49 16.75 -20.82
C LEU A 5 -14.29 15.53 -21.30
N ARG A 6 -14.85 15.59 -22.51
CA ARG A 6 -15.56 14.46 -23.11
C ARG A 6 -14.70 13.78 -24.17
N TYR A 7 -14.32 12.55 -23.90
CA TYR A 7 -13.74 11.69 -24.92
C TYR A 7 -14.86 10.99 -25.69
N ALA A 8 -14.69 10.80 -27.00
CA ALA A 8 -15.68 10.09 -27.83
C ALA A 8 -15.94 8.65 -27.35
N SER A 9 -14.94 8.01 -26.74
CA SER A 9 -15.03 6.67 -26.09
C SER A 9 -15.27 6.75 -24.58
N GLY A 10 -15.58 7.94 -24.04
CA GLY A 10 -15.81 8.17 -22.63
C GLY A 10 -17.27 7.90 -22.26
N LEU A 11 -17.48 7.10 -21.21
CA LEU A 11 -18.78 6.81 -20.64
C LEU A 11 -18.86 7.31 -19.20
N LEU A 12 -19.90 8.10 -18.89
CA LEU A 12 -20.20 8.49 -17.53
C LEU A 12 -20.85 7.32 -16.78
N LEU A 13 -20.33 7.01 -15.60
CA LEU A 13 -20.97 6.07 -14.68
C LEU A 13 -21.90 6.88 -13.76
N PRO A 14 -23.20 6.54 -13.68
CA PRO A 14 -24.16 7.29 -12.89
C PRO A 14 -23.82 7.25 -11.41
N ARG A 15 -24.34 8.23 -10.66
CA ARG A 15 -24.32 8.18 -9.20
C ARG A 15 -25.10 6.93 -8.73
N GLY A 16 -24.54 6.19 -7.80
CA GLY A 16 -25.12 4.91 -7.35
C GLY A 16 -24.82 3.73 -8.27
N HIS A 17 -23.89 3.87 -9.24
CA HIS A 17 -23.34 2.73 -9.95
C HIS A 17 -22.76 1.71 -8.96
N GLY A 18 -22.95 0.41 -9.24
CA GLY A 18 -22.41 -0.66 -8.41
C GLY A 18 -20.89 -0.60 -8.32
N SER A 19 -20.32 -1.05 -7.20
CA SER A 19 -18.88 -1.03 -6.97
C SER A 19 -18.13 -1.80 -8.06
N LEU A 20 -16.98 -1.24 -8.47
CA LEU A 20 -16.07 -1.81 -9.45
C LEU A 20 -15.34 -3.06 -8.92
N VAL A 21 -15.44 -3.35 -7.62
CA VAL A 21 -14.92 -4.58 -7.00
C VAL A 21 -15.48 -5.85 -7.66
N ASN A 22 -16.69 -5.75 -8.23
CA ASN A 22 -17.35 -6.86 -8.92
C ASN A 22 -16.77 -7.13 -10.32
N GLY A 23 -15.81 -6.31 -10.76
CA GLY A 23 -15.29 -6.27 -12.12
C GLY A 23 -16.16 -5.44 -13.05
N VAL A 24 -15.71 -5.30 -14.30
CA VAL A 24 -16.44 -4.57 -15.33
C VAL A 24 -16.76 -5.50 -16.50
N GLN A 25 -18.00 -5.47 -16.97
CA GLN A 25 -18.45 -6.30 -18.09
C GLN A 25 -18.14 -5.62 -19.43
N ARG A 26 -17.60 -6.39 -20.40
CA ARG A 26 -17.48 -6.01 -21.82
C ARG A 26 -16.77 -4.67 -22.06
N ALA A 27 -15.58 -4.51 -21.47
CA ALA A 27 -14.73 -3.35 -21.71
C ALA A 27 -13.57 -3.71 -22.64
N LEU A 28 -13.08 -2.73 -23.42
CA LEU A 28 -11.87 -2.90 -24.22
C LEU A 28 -10.68 -3.19 -23.29
N SER A 29 -9.77 -4.06 -23.67
CA SER A 29 -8.53 -4.30 -22.94
C SER A 29 -7.76 -2.99 -22.72
N GLY A 30 -7.18 -2.80 -21.53
CA GLY A 30 -6.47 -1.57 -21.16
C GLY A 30 -7.37 -0.35 -20.90
N SER A 31 -8.69 -0.50 -20.83
CA SER A 31 -9.59 0.58 -20.41
C SER A 31 -9.43 0.89 -18.93
N VAL A 32 -9.65 2.15 -18.56
CA VAL A 32 -9.79 2.53 -17.15
C VAL A 32 -11.24 2.81 -16.83
N HIS A 33 -11.68 2.30 -15.68
CA HIS A 33 -12.96 2.60 -15.06
C HIS A 33 -12.66 3.16 -13.69
N ALA A 34 -13.19 4.33 -13.38
CA ALA A 34 -12.97 4.92 -12.08
C ALA A 34 -14.26 5.49 -11.52
N LEU A 35 -14.53 5.22 -10.25
CA LEU A 35 -15.81 5.43 -9.60
C LEU A 35 -15.59 6.05 -8.21
N ALA A 36 -16.35 7.10 -7.92
CA ALA A 36 -16.47 7.68 -6.59
C ALA A 36 -17.96 7.79 -6.22
N LEU A 37 -18.24 8.19 -4.97
CA LEU A 37 -19.61 8.39 -4.49
C LEU A 37 -20.44 9.36 -5.37
N GLY A 38 -19.77 10.31 -6.03
CA GLY A 38 -20.38 11.30 -6.92
C GLY A 38 -20.74 10.79 -8.31
N GLY A 39 -20.43 9.52 -8.62
CA GLY A 39 -20.44 8.95 -9.96
C GLY A 39 -19.03 8.64 -10.45
N GLY A 40 -18.90 8.17 -11.69
CA GLY A 40 -17.64 7.73 -12.24
C GLY A 40 -17.48 8.01 -13.72
N TYR A 41 -16.38 7.53 -14.27
CA TYR A 41 -16.04 7.67 -15.67
C TYR A 41 -15.30 6.43 -16.14
N SER A 42 -15.59 6.01 -17.36
CA SER A 42 -14.93 4.90 -18.04
C SER A 42 -14.43 5.38 -19.39
N VAL A 43 -13.23 4.96 -19.77
CA VAL A 43 -12.70 5.31 -21.07
C VAL A 43 -11.66 4.28 -21.54
N GLY A 44 -11.65 4.01 -22.84
CA GLY A 44 -10.64 3.13 -23.46
C GLY A 44 -9.22 3.71 -23.43
N PRO A 45 -8.18 2.87 -23.62
CA PRO A 45 -6.80 3.33 -23.69
C PRO A 45 -6.58 4.20 -24.93
N SER A 46 -5.77 5.24 -24.77
CA SER A 46 -5.27 6.08 -25.87
C SER A 46 -4.08 6.86 -25.36
N GLU A 47 -3.01 6.92 -26.12
CA GLU A 47 -1.79 7.60 -25.69
C GLU A 47 -2.04 9.07 -25.36
N GLY A 48 -1.51 9.52 -24.22
CA GLY A 48 -1.68 10.88 -23.72
C GLY A 48 -3.06 11.18 -23.13
N ARG A 49 -3.99 10.22 -23.10
CA ARG A 49 -5.33 10.39 -22.52
C ARG A 49 -5.25 10.61 -21.01
N VAL A 50 -6.06 11.53 -20.49
CA VAL A 50 -6.02 11.89 -19.07
C VAL A 50 -7.42 11.93 -18.45
N VAL A 51 -7.60 11.22 -17.34
CA VAL A 51 -8.83 11.23 -16.53
C VAL A 51 -8.58 11.95 -15.22
N TYR A 52 -9.06 13.18 -15.13
CA TYR A 52 -9.05 14.00 -13.91
C TYR A 52 -10.09 13.58 -12.87
N PHE A 53 -9.68 13.61 -11.61
CA PHE A 53 -10.57 13.54 -10.46
C PHE A 53 -10.28 14.65 -9.46
N GLY A 54 -11.30 15.05 -8.72
CA GLY A 54 -11.20 16.09 -7.69
C GLY A 54 -12.56 16.62 -7.28
N ARG A 55 -12.55 17.68 -6.48
CA ARG A 55 -13.78 18.25 -5.93
C ARG A 55 -14.62 19.03 -6.94
N ASN A 56 -14.02 19.53 -8.01
CA ASN A 56 -14.68 20.50 -8.87
C ASN A 56 -15.35 19.85 -10.09
N ARG A 57 -16.59 19.36 -9.92
CA ARG A 57 -17.40 18.64 -10.92
C ARG A 57 -17.36 19.21 -12.36
N PRO A 58 -17.31 20.53 -12.61
CA PRO A 58 -17.17 21.05 -13.98
C PRO A 58 -15.81 20.78 -14.65
N GLU A 59 -14.74 20.70 -13.86
CA GLU A 59 -13.33 20.63 -14.32
C GLU A 59 -12.70 19.23 -14.18
N VAL A 60 -13.48 18.22 -13.76
CA VAL A 60 -13.01 16.86 -13.59
C VAL A 60 -13.98 15.85 -14.22
N HIS A 61 -13.47 14.67 -14.56
CA HIS A 61 -14.30 13.56 -15.01
C HIS A 61 -15.00 12.90 -13.82
N ILE A 62 -14.30 12.77 -12.69
CA ILE A 62 -14.79 12.08 -11.49
C ILE A 62 -14.79 13.06 -10.32
N CYS A 63 -15.98 13.37 -9.83
CA CYS A 63 -16.13 14.25 -8.69
C CYS A 63 -15.99 13.45 -7.39
N ILE A 64 -14.99 13.80 -6.59
CA ILE A 64 -14.69 13.18 -5.30
C ILE A 64 -14.66 14.27 -4.22
N GLY A 65 -15.32 14.00 -3.09
CA GLY A 65 -15.43 14.94 -1.97
C GLY A 65 -15.97 16.31 -2.37
N GLU A 66 -17.06 16.38 -3.14
CA GLU A 66 -17.69 17.63 -3.66
C GLU A 66 -17.85 18.73 -2.58
N ASP A 67 -18.16 18.29 -1.35
CA ASP A 67 -18.42 19.09 -0.16
C ASP A 67 -17.16 19.32 0.72
N ASP A 68 -16.00 18.77 0.36
CA ASP A 68 -14.83 18.70 1.23
C ASP A 68 -13.67 19.60 0.80
N ARG A 69 -13.49 20.74 1.47
CA ARG A 69 -12.44 21.71 1.12
C ARG A 69 -11.01 21.19 1.25
N GLN A 70 -10.77 20.06 1.92
CA GLN A 70 -9.43 19.43 1.94
C GLN A 70 -9.14 18.63 0.66
N VAL A 71 -10.17 18.30 -0.12
CA VAL A 71 -10.02 17.75 -1.47
C VAL A 71 -9.83 18.90 -2.45
N SER A 72 -8.67 18.91 -3.12
CA SER A 72 -8.36 19.85 -4.20
C SER A 72 -9.39 19.81 -5.33
N ARG A 73 -9.58 20.95 -6.02
CA ARG A 73 -10.48 21.09 -7.17
C ARG A 73 -10.17 20.07 -8.26
N ARG A 74 -8.89 19.93 -8.59
CA ARG A 74 -8.27 18.85 -9.36
C ARG A 74 -7.23 18.22 -8.44
N HIS A 75 -7.52 16.99 -7.99
CA HIS A 75 -6.75 16.31 -6.96
C HIS A 75 -5.74 15.34 -7.57
N GLY A 76 -6.09 14.72 -8.68
CA GLY A 76 -5.17 13.86 -9.39
C GLY A 76 -5.65 13.52 -10.77
N GLU A 77 -4.82 12.75 -11.45
CA GLU A 77 -5.06 12.33 -12.82
C GLU A 77 -4.61 10.89 -13.04
N LEU A 78 -5.39 10.20 -13.87
CA LEU A 78 -5.01 8.92 -14.46
C LEU A 78 -4.59 9.21 -15.90
N LYS A 79 -3.32 9.05 -16.22
CA LYS A 79 -2.78 9.30 -17.57
C LYS A 79 -2.40 7.99 -18.24
N HIS A 80 -2.84 7.77 -19.47
CA HIS A 80 -2.37 6.65 -20.27
C HIS A 80 -1.09 7.04 -21.01
N TRP A 81 0.02 6.38 -20.71
CA TRP A 81 1.33 6.60 -21.32
C TRP A 81 2.13 5.30 -21.34
N GLU A 82 2.85 5.05 -22.43
CA GLU A 82 3.63 3.81 -22.64
C GLU A 82 2.80 2.53 -22.45
N GLY A 83 1.55 2.55 -22.94
CA GLY A 83 0.66 1.38 -22.89
C GLY A 83 0.12 1.04 -21.50
N ARG A 84 0.26 1.94 -20.52
CA ARG A 84 -0.21 1.74 -19.14
C ARG A 84 -0.93 2.97 -18.61
N TRP A 85 -1.79 2.76 -17.62
CA TRP A 85 -2.36 3.86 -16.84
C TRP A 85 -1.45 4.21 -15.67
N TRP A 86 -1.22 5.51 -15.49
CA TRP A 86 -0.36 6.08 -14.46
C TRP A 86 -1.19 7.01 -13.57
N LEU A 87 -1.05 6.85 -12.27
CA LEU A 87 -1.65 7.74 -11.28
C LEU A 87 -0.66 8.84 -10.91
N ARG A 88 -1.11 10.09 -10.98
CA ARG A 88 -0.37 11.25 -10.48
C ARG A 88 -1.22 12.04 -9.48
N ASN A 89 -0.59 12.45 -8.39
CA ASN A 89 -1.18 13.43 -7.48
C ASN A 89 -0.89 14.85 -7.97
N THR A 90 -1.94 15.67 -8.06
CA THR A 90 -1.83 17.12 -8.39
C THR A 90 -2.44 18.00 -7.29
N GLY A 91 -2.97 17.37 -6.24
CA GLY A 91 -3.63 17.99 -5.12
C GLY A 91 -2.66 18.41 -4.01
N ARG A 92 -3.19 19.02 -2.95
CA ARG A 92 -2.38 19.46 -1.79
C ARG A 92 -2.21 18.36 -0.74
N ARG A 93 -3.11 17.39 -0.71
CA ARG A 93 -3.06 16.25 0.21
C ARG A 93 -2.55 15.03 -0.55
N PRO A 94 -1.88 14.09 0.13
CA PRO A 94 -1.41 12.86 -0.51
C PRO A 94 -2.59 11.94 -0.85
N ILE A 95 -2.37 11.05 -1.80
CA ILE A 95 -3.29 9.95 -2.12
C ILE A 95 -2.76 8.69 -1.44
N ARG A 96 -3.62 7.96 -0.74
CA ARG A 96 -3.27 6.68 -0.13
C ARG A 96 -3.58 5.53 -1.08
N LEU A 97 -2.53 4.80 -1.44
CA LEU A 97 -2.58 3.57 -2.22
C LEU A 97 -2.71 2.34 -1.30
N PRO A 98 -2.96 1.14 -1.87
CA PRO A 98 -2.80 -0.11 -1.15
C PRO A 98 -1.41 -0.23 -0.49
N ARG A 99 -1.30 -1.09 0.52
CA ARG A 99 -0.07 -1.26 1.34
C ARG A 99 0.33 -0.01 2.13
N ALA A 100 -0.62 0.89 2.38
CA ALA A 100 -0.40 2.15 3.10
C ALA A 100 0.67 3.06 2.48
N GLN A 101 0.92 2.91 1.18
CA GLN A 101 1.79 3.81 0.44
C GLN A 101 1.08 5.15 0.23
N TRP A 102 1.80 6.25 0.45
CA TRP A 102 1.33 7.60 0.18
C TRP A 102 1.97 8.13 -1.10
N LEU A 103 1.17 8.76 -1.96
CA LEU A 103 1.63 9.46 -3.15
C LEU A 103 1.47 10.97 -2.95
N PHE A 104 2.58 11.68 -2.80
CA PHE A 104 2.65 13.13 -2.65
C PHE A 104 2.65 13.82 -4.01
N ALA A 105 2.44 15.14 -4.02
CA ALA A 105 2.24 15.92 -5.25
C ALA A 105 3.52 16.14 -6.06
N ASP A 106 4.67 16.10 -5.38
CA ASP A 106 6.03 16.26 -5.90
C ASP A 106 6.67 14.93 -6.30
N GLU A 107 6.01 13.80 -6.04
CA GLU A 107 6.46 12.48 -6.46
C GLU A 107 6.09 12.19 -7.91
N GLU A 108 6.88 11.31 -8.53
CA GLU A 108 6.62 10.80 -9.87
C GLU A 108 5.32 10.00 -9.93
N ALA A 109 4.73 9.96 -11.12
CA ALA A 109 3.53 9.17 -11.34
C ALA A 109 3.81 7.67 -11.12
N VAL A 110 2.86 6.96 -10.52
CA VAL A 110 2.98 5.52 -10.25
C VAL A 110 2.14 4.70 -11.23
N PRO A 111 2.65 3.58 -11.76
CA PRO A 111 1.89 2.76 -12.69
C PRO A 111 0.78 2.01 -11.96
N LEU A 112 -0.41 1.97 -12.57
CA LEU A 112 -1.52 1.17 -12.09
C LEU A 112 -1.46 -0.24 -12.70
N ALA A 113 -1.59 -1.24 -11.86
CA ALA A 113 -1.72 -2.63 -12.29
C ALA A 113 -3.11 -2.89 -12.89
N GLU A 114 -3.21 -3.93 -13.70
CA GLU A 114 -4.49 -4.48 -14.13
C GLU A 114 -5.32 -4.94 -12.90
N GLY A 115 -6.64 -4.79 -12.98
CA GLY A 115 -7.57 -5.13 -11.90
C GLY A 115 -7.94 -3.94 -11.03
N TYR A 116 -8.48 -4.26 -9.84
CA TYR A 116 -9.06 -3.29 -8.91
C TYR A 116 -8.00 -2.69 -7.98
N THR A 117 -7.93 -1.37 -7.94
CA THR A 117 -7.09 -0.57 -7.04
C THR A 117 -7.95 0.47 -6.31
N PRO A 118 -8.14 0.36 -4.99
CA PRO A 118 -8.77 1.41 -4.20
C PRO A 118 -7.76 2.53 -3.90
N LEU A 119 -8.14 3.77 -4.17
CA LEU A 119 -7.37 4.96 -3.83
C LEU A 119 -8.16 5.78 -2.81
N LEU A 120 -7.50 6.27 -1.76
CA LEU A 120 -8.14 7.04 -0.70
C LEU A 120 -7.56 8.45 -0.64
N VAL A 121 -8.43 9.44 -0.66
CA VAL A 121 -8.08 10.84 -0.50
C VAL A 121 -8.49 11.30 0.90
N PRO A 122 -7.54 11.67 1.78
CA PRO A 122 -7.86 12.21 3.09
C PRO A 122 -8.64 13.52 2.97
N GLY A 123 -9.75 13.59 3.70
CA GLY A 123 -10.66 14.73 3.75
C GLY A 123 -10.68 15.41 5.12
N SER A 124 -11.67 16.26 5.31
CA SER A 124 -11.98 16.88 6.60
C SER A 124 -12.75 15.93 7.53
N ARG A 125 -12.66 16.18 8.84
CA ARG A 125 -13.39 15.43 9.89
C ARG A 125 -13.11 13.92 9.86
N GLU A 126 -11.85 13.55 9.66
CA GLU A 126 -11.41 12.14 9.61
C GLU A 126 -12.07 11.31 8.49
N ARG A 127 -12.73 11.98 7.53
CA ARG A 127 -13.29 11.29 6.35
C ARG A 127 -12.17 10.95 5.39
N GLU A 128 -12.26 9.76 4.80
CA GLU A 128 -11.51 9.40 3.61
C GLU A 128 -12.48 9.27 2.44
N HIS A 129 -12.11 9.83 1.29
CA HIS A 129 -12.90 9.73 0.08
C HIS A 129 -12.32 8.61 -0.80
N LEU A 130 -13.14 7.59 -1.09
CA LEU A 130 -12.75 6.47 -1.94
C LEU A 130 -12.90 6.83 -3.43
N LEU A 131 -11.85 6.54 -4.18
CA LEU A 131 -11.85 6.41 -5.63
C LEU A 131 -11.53 4.94 -5.96
N GLU A 132 -12.51 4.22 -6.45
CA GLU A 132 -12.33 2.89 -7.01
C GLU A 132 -11.74 3.03 -8.41
N VAL A 133 -10.64 2.34 -8.71
CA VAL A 133 -10.06 2.29 -10.06
C VAL A 133 -9.98 0.84 -10.50
N PHE A 134 -10.43 0.55 -11.72
CA PHE A 134 -10.33 -0.75 -12.35
C PHE A 134 -9.69 -0.58 -13.73
N VAL A 135 -8.52 -1.18 -13.92
CA VAL A 135 -7.87 -1.26 -15.25
C VAL A 135 -8.16 -2.64 -15.83
N THR A 136 -8.78 -2.68 -17.01
CA THR A 136 -9.08 -3.97 -17.66
C THR A 136 -7.82 -4.59 -18.19
N GLY A 137 -7.65 -5.89 -17.95
CA GLY A 137 -6.46 -6.62 -18.39
C GLY A 137 -6.33 -6.68 -19.91
N THR A 138 -5.12 -6.96 -20.38
CA THR A 138 -4.82 -7.16 -21.82
C THR A 138 -5.67 -8.27 -22.46
N ASP A 139 -6.06 -9.28 -21.69
CA ASP A 139 -6.97 -10.36 -22.09
C ASP A 139 -8.47 -9.99 -22.03
N GLY A 140 -8.81 -8.82 -21.49
CA GLY A 140 -10.19 -8.35 -21.29
C GLY A 140 -11.00 -9.25 -20.34
N ALA A 141 -10.37 -10.23 -19.68
CA ALA A 141 -11.04 -11.23 -18.88
C ALA A 141 -11.03 -10.84 -17.40
N LYS A 142 -12.15 -11.06 -16.72
CA LYS A 142 -12.16 -11.02 -15.25
C LYS A 142 -11.23 -12.14 -14.76
N PRO A 143 -10.36 -11.89 -13.76
CA PRO A 143 -9.60 -12.97 -13.12
C PRO A 143 -10.55 -14.12 -12.76
N VAL A 144 -10.20 -15.33 -13.19
CA VAL A 144 -11.04 -16.52 -12.97
C VAL A 144 -11.25 -16.71 -11.47
N SER A 145 -12.47 -17.05 -11.05
CA SER A 145 -12.74 -17.37 -9.65
C SER A 145 -12.00 -18.66 -9.26
N ARG A 146 -11.14 -18.56 -8.26
CA ARG A 146 -10.30 -19.66 -7.75
C ARG A 146 -10.79 -20.18 -6.40
N HIS A 147 -12.10 -20.13 -6.15
CA HIS A 147 -12.68 -20.49 -4.85
C HIS A 147 -12.45 -21.94 -4.42
N THR A 148 -12.16 -22.84 -5.37
CA THR A 148 -11.78 -24.23 -5.10
C THR A 148 -10.27 -24.45 -5.03
N GLU A 149 -9.46 -23.45 -5.40
CA GLU A 149 -8.00 -23.55 -5.27
C GLU A 149 -7.60 -23.42 -3.79
N ASN A 150 -6.54 -24.11 -3.41
CA ASN A 150 -5.98 -23.95 -2.08
C ASN A 150 -5.51 -22.51 -1.90
N THR A 151 -5.75 -21.95 -0.71
CA THR A 151 -5.18 -20.64 -0.36
C THR A 151 -3.66 -20.74 -0.41
N ASP A 152 -3.02 -19.89 -1.20
CA ASP A 152 -1.57 -19.80 -1.23
C ASP A 152 -1.05 -19.55 0.20
N PRO A 153 -0.17 -20.41 0.74
CA PRO A 153 0.37 -20.20 2.07
C PRO A 153 1.18 -18.90 2.08
N ALA A 154 1.01 -18.09 3.12
CA ALA A 154 1.87 -16.93 3.33
C ALA A 154 3.35 -17.38 3.28
N HIS A 155 4.18 -16.64 2.55
CA HIS A 155 5.60 -16.95 2.43
C HIS A 155 6.33 -16.65 3.74
N LYS A 156 6.29 -17.61 4.67
CA LYS A 156 6.93 -17.50 5.98
C LYS A 156 8.43 -17.69 5.85
N TYR A 157 9.18 -16.75 6.38
CA TYR A 157 10.62 -16.88 6.58
C TYR A 157 10.90 -17.80 7.76
N GLU A 158 11.84 -18.73 7.57
CA GLU A 158 12.37 -19.54 8.66
C GLU A 158 13.19 -18.64 9.61
N LEU A 159 12.89 -18.72 10.91
CA LEU A 159 13.66 -18.10 11.99
C LEU A 159 14.22 -19.21 12.88
N ILE A 160 15.52 -19.17 13.14
CA ILE A 160 16.29 -20.28 13.71
C ILE A 160 16.77 -19.93 15.12
N GLY A 161 16.68 -20.88 16.05
CA GLY A 161 17.10 -20.69 17.45
C GLY A 161 16.39 -19.49 18.08
N ASP A 162 17.14 -18.63 18.77
CA ASP A 162 16.56 -17.48 19.48
C ASP A 162 16.20 -16.28 18.57
N GLU A 163 16.35 -16.39 17.24
CA GLU A 163 16.01 -15.28 16.33
C GLU A 163 14.57 -14.82 16.51
N LYS A 164 13.64 -15.76 16.66
CA LYS A 164 12.22 -15.45 16.82
C LYS A 164 11.93 -14.71 18.13
N LEU A 165 12.52 -15.16 19.24
CA LEU A 165 12.42 -14.50 20.53
C LEU A 165 12.98 -13.07 20.48
N VAL A 166 14.18 -12.90 19.91
CA VAL A 166 14.81 -11.57 19.76
C VAL A 166 13.94 -10.62 18.94
N LEU A 167 13.37 -11.10 17.84
CA LEU A 167 12.53 -10.27 16.97
C LEU A 167 11.14 -10.00 17.57
N ALA A 168 10.59 -10.91 18.36
CA ALA A 168 9.36 -10.69 19.12
C ALA A 168 9.55 -9.57 20.16
N VAL A 169 10.66 -9.57 20.90
CA VAL A 169 11.01 -8.48 21.84
C VAL A 169 11.25 -7.17 21.08
N LEU A 170 12.07 -7.19 20.02
CA LEU A 170 12.34 -6.00 19.20
C LEU A 170 11.06 -5.35 18.67
N GLY A 171 10.12 -6.18 18.21
CA GLY A 171 8.86 -5.80 17.59
C GLY A 171 7.67 -5.76 18.53
N GLN A 172 7.85 -5.83 19.85
CA GLN A 172 6.77 -6.00 20.83
C GLN A 172 5.64 -4.99 20.64
N ARG A 173 5.97 -3.71 20.39
CA ARG A 173 4.98 -2.64 20.14
C ARG A 173 4.14 -2.87 18.89
N TYR A 174 4.72 -3.46 17.84
CA TYR A 174 3.97 -3.80 16.63
C TYR A 174 3.02 -4.98 16.86
N LEU A 175 3.48 -5.99 17.62
CA LEU A 175 2.69 -7.16 18.00
C LEU A 175 1.53 -6.81 18.93
N LEU A 176 1.68 -5.75 19.73
CA LEU A 176 0.62 -5.15 20.56
C LEU A 176 -0.27 -4.13 19.79
N HIS A 177 -0.05 -3.95 18.49
CA HIS A 177 -0.79 -3.00 17.65
C HIS A 177 -0.76 -1.55 18.13
N ASP A 178 0.37 -1.10 18.72
CA ASP A 178 0.57 0.30 19.07
C ASP A 178 0.50 1.18 17.80
N PRO A 179 -0.41 2.17 17.72
CA PRO A 179 -0.54 3.06 16.56
C PRO A 179 0.74 3.86 16.24
N SER A 180 1.63 4.00 17.23
CA SER A 180 2.91 4.69 17.15
C SER A 180 4.11 3.75 17.26
N ALA A 181 3.91 2.46 16.97
CA ALA A 181 4.92 1.43 17.10
C ALA A 181 6.26 1.84 16.46
N ARG A 182 7.32 1.68 17.24
CA ARG A 182 8.72 1.79 16.81
C ARG A 182 9.49 0.61 17.38
N PRO A 183 10.54 0.14 16.69
CA PRO A 183 11.35 -0.97 17.22
C PRO A 183 11.99 -0.53 18.54
N LEU A 184 12.11 -1.45 19.50
CA LEU A 184 12.87 -1.20 20.72
C LEU A 184 14.36 -1.00 20.39
N THR A 185 15.10 -0.30 21.27
CA THR A 185 16.55 -0.18 21.11
C THR A 185 17.25 -1.51 21.44
N TRP A 186 18.46 -1.73 20.93
CA TRP A 186 19.24 -2.94 21.26
C TRP A 186 19.48 -3.12 22.75
N GLU A 187 19.62 -2.01 23.49
CA GLU A 187 19.77 -2.02 24.94
C GLU A 187 18.49 -2.46 25.64
N GLN A 188 17.33 -1.93 25.21
CA GLN A 188 16.03 -2.33 25.75
C GLN A 188 15.74 -3.81 25.49
N VAL A 189 16.01 -4.28 24.27
CA VAL A 189 15.83 -5.68 23.90
C VAL A 189 16.76 -6.58 24.73
N ALA A 190 18.03 -6.21 24.85
CA ALA A 190 18.99 -7.00 25.63
C ALA A 190 18.64 -7.06 27.12
N ALA A 191 18.16 -5.95 27.69
CA ALA A 191 17.72 -5.90 29.08
C ALA A 191 16.54 -6.84 29.32
N GLN A 192 15.49 -6.75 28.49
CA GLN A 192 14.33 -7.64 28.61
C GLN A 192 14.70 -9.12 28.42
N LEU A 193 15.56 -9.43 27.44
CA LEU A 193 16.02 -10.79 27.22
C LEU A 193 16.88 -11.32 28.37
N ALA A 194 17.67 -10.47 29.02
CA ALA A 194 18.47 -10.86 30.18
C ALA A 194 17.60 -11.17 31.41
N ASP A 195 16.43 -10.54 31.53
CA ASP A 195 15.45 -10.86 32.58
C ASP A 195 14.77 -12.21 32.34
N LEU A 196 14.48 -12.55 31.08
CA LEU A 196 13.88 -13.83 30.67
C LEU A 196 14.87 -14.99 30.74
N ASP A 197 16.10 -14.79 30.26
CA ASP A 197 17.14 -15.81 30.21
C ASP A 197 18.47 -15.24 30.71
N LYS A 198 18.74 -15.52 31.98
CA LYS A 198 19.97 -15.12 32.68
C LYS A 198 21.19 -15.93 32.25
N VAL A 199 21.02 -17.08 31.57
CA VAL A 199 22.12 -18.00 31.24
C VAL A 199 22.81 -17.59 29.94
N THR A 200 22.06 -17.16 28.94
CA THR A 200 22.61 -16.81 27.61
C THR A 200 23.50 -15.56 27.65
N GLY A 201 23.36 -14.71 28.67
CA GLY A 201 24.16 -13.50 28.84
C GLY A 201 23.92 -12.52 27.68
N TRP A 202 22.67 -12.08 27.53
CA TRP A 202 22.24 -11.19 26.45
C TRP A 202 22.93 -9.82 26.53
N THR A 203 23.38 -9.33 25.38
CA THR A 203 23.97 -7.99 25.25
C THR A 203 23.44 -7.30 23.99
N ALA A 204 23.46 -5.97 23.97
CA ALA A 204 23.05 -5.19 22.81
C ALA A 204 23.80 -5.63 21.52
N LYS A 205 25.07 -6.03 21.65
CA LYS A 205 25.88 -6.55 20.53
C LYS A 205 25.37 -7.89 20.01
N LYS A 206 24.98 -8.82 20.89
CA LYS A 206 24.40 -10.12 20.49
C LYS A 206 23.06 -9.94 19.80
N VAL A 207 22.22 -9.04 20.32
CA VAL A 207 20.92 -8.68 19.71
C VAL A 207 21.13 -8.11 18.31
N ALA A 208 21.98 -7.09 18.18
CA ALA A 208 22.26 -6.45 16.90
C ALA A 208 22.81 -7.46 15.88
N TYR A 209 23.71 -8.37 16.31
CA TYR A 209 24.24 -9.43 15.45
C TYR A 209 23.12 -10.34 14.92
N LYS A 210 22.25 -10.88 15.79
CA LYS A 210 21.14 -11.74 15.35
C LYS A 210 20.20 -11.04 14.38
N VAL A 211 19.83 -9.79 14.67
CA VAL A 211 18.93 -9.02 13.79
C VAL A 211 19.59 -8.72 12.43
N ASN A 212 20.87 -8.37 12.42
CA ASN A 212 21.63 -8.17 11.19
C ASN A 212 21.73 -9.46 10.36
N THR A 213 21.91 -10.62 10.99
CA THR A 213 21.93 -11.92 10.31
C THR A 213 20.60 -12.22 9.64
N VAL A 214 19.48 -12.04 10.33
CA VAL A 214 18.14 -12.24 9.76
C VAL A 214 17.91 -11.26 8.61
N ARG A 215 18.23 -9.97 8.81
CA ARG A 215 18.08 -8.95 7.77
C ARG A 215 18.89 -9.28 6.52
N GLY A 216 20.13 -9.75 6.68
CA GLY A 216 20.97 -10.22 5.58
C GLY A 216 20.33 -11.39 4.83
N ARG A 217 19.84 -12.41 5.56
CA ARG A 217 19.17 -13.58 4.97
C ARG A 217 17.92 -13.19 4.15
N LEU A 218 17.08 -12.30 4.68
CA LEU A 218 15.88 -11.84 3.99
C LEU A 218 16.21 -10.95 2.79
N SER A 219 17.20 -10.07 2.90
CA SER A 219 17.67 -9.26 1.77
C SER A 219 18.20 -10.14 0.63
N SER A 220 19.00 -11.18 0.95
CA SER A 220 19.47 -12.15 -0.06
C SER A 220 18.33 -12.96 -0.69
N ALA A 221 17.21 -13.13 0.01
CA ALA A 221 15.99 -13.75 -0.52
C ALA A 221 15.12 -12.77 -1.35
N GLY A 222 15.59 -11.54 -1.58
CA GLY A 222 14.93 -10.54 -2.42
C GLY A 222 13.92 -9.65 -1.70
N VAL A 223 13.94 -9.60 -0.36
CA VAL A 223 13.11 -8.66 0.40
C VAL A 223 13.70 -7.25 0.29
N PRO A 224 12.96 -6.26 -0.26
CA PRO A 224 13.47 -4.92 -0.47
C PRO A 224 13.46 -4.08 0.81
N GLY A 225 14.27 -3.01 0.84
CA GLY A 225 14.29 -2.04 1.94
C GLY A 225 14.99 -2.53 3.19
N LEU A 226 15.81 -3.58 3.06
CA LEU A 226 16.56 -4.19 4.16
C LEU A 226 18.05 -3.86 4.11
N THR A 227 18.48 -3.09 3.11
CA THR A 227 19.85 -2.58 2.99
C THR A 227 19.89 -1.06 3.05
N ARG A 228 21.05 -0.50 3.41
CA ARG A 228 21.24 0.96 3.51
C ARG A 228 21.13 1.61 2.13
N GLU A 229 21.59 0.91 1.11
CA GLU A 229 21.59 1.30 -0.29
C GLU A 229 20.15 1.47 -0.82
N GLU A 230 19.23 0.61 -0.40
CA GLU A 230 17.81 0.67 -0.79
C GLU A 230 17.03 1.75 -0.04
N VAL A 231 17.34 1.98 1.24
CA VAL A 231 16.59 2.92 2.09
C VAL A 231 17.08 4.37 1.91
N GLY A 232 18.35 4.58 1.59
CA GLY A 232 18.95 5.91 1.52
C GLY A 232 19.23 6.53 2.90
N GLU A 233 19.97 7.64 2.91
CA GLU A 233 20.31 8.36 4.14
C GLU A 233 19.30 9.47 4.48
N PRO A 234 18.97 9.70 5.76
CA PRO A 234 19.48 9.00 6.94
C PRO A 234 18.69 7.72 7.26
N VAL A 235 19.40 6.60 7.46
CA VAL A 235 18.77 5.29 7.70
C VAL A 235 17.95 5.22 8.99
N GLY A 236 18.45 5.81 10.09
CA GLY A 236 17.81 5.74 11.41
C GLY A 236 17.37 4.32 11.81
N ASN A 237 16.11 4.17 12.25
CA ASN A 237 15.50 2.89 12.59
C ASN A 237 14.77 2.22 11.41
N ALA A 238 14.83 2.78 10.20
CA ALA A 238 14.02 2.35 9.06
C ALA A 238 14.26 0.88 8.68
N LEU A 239 15.50 0.39 8.75
CA LEU A 239 15.81 -1.02 8.47
C LEU A 239 15.12 -1.99 9.42
N ASN A 240 15.01 -1.63 10.70
CA ASN A 240 14.34 -2.47 11.70
C ASN A 240 12.82 -2.38 11.55
N ASP A 241 12.29 -1.19 11.23
CA ASP A 241 10.87 -1.01 10.93
C ASP A 241 10.46 -1.84 9.70
N ASN A 242 11.22 -1.75 8.60
CA ASN A 242 10.99 -2.54 7.38
C ASN A 242 11.04 -4.04 7.64
N LEU A 243 12.06 -4.50 8.39
CA LEU A 243 12.17 -5.91 8.79
C LEU A 243 10.93 -6.38 9.56
N LEU A 244 10.50 -5.64 10.58
CA LEU A 244 9.35 -6.03 11.39
C LEU A 244 8.04 -6.01 10.59
N ARG A 245 7.84 -5.01 9.72
CA ARG A 245 6.69 -4.96 8.81
C ARG A 245 6.65 -6.14 7.87
N GLU A 246 7.79 -6.56 7.33
CA GLU A 246 7.86 -7.76 6.48
C GLU A 246 7.47 -9.02 7.26
N LEU A 247 8.04 -9.20 8.46
CA LEU A 247 7.78 -10.37 9.29
C LEU A 247 6.32 -10.48 9.74
N LEU A 248 5.66 -9.34 9.99
CA LEU A 248 4.22 -9.30 10.29
C LEU A 248 3.38 -9.61 9.04
N ARG A 249 3.72 -9.01 7.89
CA ARG A 249 2.99 -9.22 6.63
C ARG A 249 3.07 -10.66 6.14
N SER A 250 4.23 -11.29 6.29
CA SER A 250 4.46 -12.70 5.95
C SER A 250 3.89 -13.67 7.00
N THR A 251 3.37 -13.17 8.12
CA THR A 251 2.94 -13.96 9.29
C THR A 251 4.05 -14.84 9.89
N THR A 252 5.31 -14.47 9.66
CA THR A 252 6.47 -15.07 10.33
C THR A 252 6.49 -14.70 11.81
N LEU A 253 6.13 -13.45 12.11
CA LEU A 253 5.82 -12.99 13.46
C LEU A 253 4.32 -12.72 13.59
N VAL A 254 3.72 -13.20 14.67
CA VAL A 254 2.31 -13.03 14.99
C VAL A 254 2.15 -12.62 16.46
N PRO A 255 1.05 -11.96 16.86
CA PRO A 255 0.86 -11.52 18.25
C PRO A 255 1.03 -12.63 19.29
N LYS A 256 0.70 -13.88 18.94
CA LYS A 256 0.90 -15.07 19.78
C LYS A 256 2.36 -15.28 20.19
N ASP A 257 3.31 -14.81 19.39
CA ASP A 257 4.74 -14.95 19.72
C ASP A 257 5.16 -14.13 20.95
N LEU A 258 4.31 -13.21 21.44
CA LEU A 258 4.50 -12.53 22.71
C LEU A 258 4.37 -13.48 23.92
N GLU A 259 3.69 -14.62 23.79
CA GLU A 259 3.60 -15.64 24.85
C GLU A 259 4.98 -16.20 25.23
N MET A 260 6.01 -16.02 24.38
CA MET A 260 7.39 -16.40 24.70
C MET A 260 8.05 -15.47 25.73
N LEU A 261 7.39 -14.37 26.10
CA LEU A 261 7.89 -13.35 27.04
C LEU A 261 7.29 -13.49 28.44
N GLU A 262 6.44 -14.49 28.67
CA GLU A 262 5.82 -14.83 29.95
C GLU A 262 6.50 -16.04 30.60
#